data_AF-A0A836G5C1-F1
#
_entry.id   AF-A0A836G5C1-F1
#
_cell.length_a   1.000
_cell.length_b   1.000
_cell.length_c   1.000
_cell.angle_alpha   90.00
_cell.angle_beta   90.00
_cell.angle_gamma   90.00
#
_symmetry.space_group_name_H-M   'P 1'
#
loop_
_entity.id
_entity.type
_entity.pdbx_description
1 polymer ?
#
loop_
_entity_poly.entity_id
_entity_poly.type
_entity_poly.pdbx_seq_one_letter_code
_entity_poly.pdbx_strand_id
1 'polypeptide(L)'
;MLTVECPSWVSVLGGHSVAYEEAPKKFFTRVSVTAAPVLSVATFSSRLTKKFDGDGWKDIVALIPLLLRQTFVSEASIALEVPQEAITNVQFRLGSLYVTFHVTHDEDISEEEMNRRIDEYPFREMWRLYNQRDGAPDGLDAALQRLKDLEMKLKEKNHELEKERGDNEQKLNELKRQLQALQNEIAGPVAEREQSLLHQLGKEQSARKKAESQLRAADDEKKKLLEALKQEKLHAEKTAQRHNDLIAAIIQENKKEKEAKEREHKEQMEVKDYMIENLKSQLRARTNGSASPRHSIIDVDQSEEFNKLMERMEDMAAILQRTQESENEARAQIQRLSDLLKQSEEARQAESVSYDNNVVALTQQIHSYRDTKIAEDHERRAKEDRERGRVSVSEAVRENATIVREYTTSLENLIASLQDRLRAISEEYSYYLTEAQTDVSHERQILAEHEEDSKEIRQAFRSSSIALQKIYWGSREPEAQQIIQNLDAAASNAEKSSAAVRVAIAMLDSKARTFGDHKKWMEQHQKIMRELLHSLRDLNRRAFDRQRALMDEKVSKA
;
A
#
# COMPACT_ATOMS: atom_id res chain seq x y z
N MET A 1 7.42 -21.92 8.58
CA MET A 1 7.07 -23.07 9.44
C MET A 1 6.32 -22.54 10.62
N LEU A 2 5.01 -22.78 10.65
CA LEU A 2 4.14 -22.90 11.83
C LEU A 2 2.75 -23.20 11.24
N THR A 3 2.39 -24.47 11.33
CA THR A 3 1.16 -25.11 10.87
C THR A 3 0.06 -24.90 11.89
N VAL A 4 -1.11 -24.42 11.45
CA VAL A 4 -2.35 -24.48 12.24
C VAL A 4 -3.37 -25.20 11.39
N GLU A 5 -3.80 -26.34 11.92
CA GLU A 5 -4.67 -27.33 11.32
C GLU A 5 -6.14 -26.91 11.41
N CYS A 6 -6.89 -27.13 10.32
CA CYS A 6 -8.35 -27.08 10.27
C CYS A 6 -8.94 -28.42 10.72
N PRO A 7 -10.08 -28.43 11.44
CA PRO A 7 -10.94 -29.60 11.50
C PRO A 7 -12.16 -29.44 10.57
N SER A 8 -12.10 -30.26 9.52
CA SER A 8 -13.18 -30.74 8.67
C SER A 8 -14.34 -31.35 9.48
N TRP A 9 -15.58 -31.02 9.12
CA TRP A 9 -16.78 -31.79 9.51
C TRP A 9 -17.24 -32.60 8.31
N VAL A 10 -17.04 -33.91 8.38
CA VAL A 10 -17.59 -34.91 7.45
C VAL A 10 -18.69 -35.70 8.18
N SER A 11 -19.81 -35.76 7.48
CA SER A 11 -20.97 -36.66 7.54
C SER A 11 -20.96 -37.86 8.49
N VAL A 12 -22.04 -38.01 9.25
CA VAL A 12 -22.53 -39.28 9.77
C VAL A 12 -23.93 -39.53 9.20
N LEU A 13 -24.01 -40.42 8.21
CA LEU A 13 -25.25 -41.06 7.75
C LEU A 13 -25.21 -42.51 8.24
N GLY A 14 -26.19 -42.88 9.05
CA GLY A 14 -26.44 -44.26 9.49
C GLY A 14 -27.94 -44.44 9.66
N GLY A 15 -28.60 -44.91 8.61
CA GLY A 15 -30.03 -45.18 8.60
C GLY A 15 -30.41 -46.35 9.50
N HIS A 16 -31.60 -46.29 10.08
CA HIS A 16 -32.35 -47.45 10.58
C HIS A 16 -33.78 -47.35 10.06
N SER A 17 -34.12 -48.33 9.22
CA SER A 17 -35.47 -48.70 8.81
C SER A 17 -36.02 -49.65 9.87
N VAL A 18 -37.18 -49.35 10.45
CA VAL A 18 -38.02 -50.35 11.11
C VAL A 18 -39.49 -50.10 10.79
N ALA A 19 -40.03 -51.14 10.17
CA ALA A 19 -41.39 -51.59 9.93
C ALA A 19 -42.56 -50.93 10.68
N TYR A 20 -43.63 -50.79 9.88
CA TYR A 20 -45.04 -50.62 10.24
C TYR A 20 -45.51 -51.56 11.34
N GLU A 21 -46.32 -51.04 12.27
CA GLU A 21 -47.13 -51.86 13.17
C GLU A 21 -48.61 -51.45 13.03
N GLU A 22 -49.43 -52.45 12.70
CA GLU A 22 -50.85 -52.37 12.38
C GLU A 22 -51.74 -52.11 13.61
N ALA A 23 -52.84 -51.40 13.36
CA ALA A 23 -53.93 -51.18 14.30
C ALA A 23 -54.72 -52.48 14.63
N PRO A 24 -55.20 -52.68 15.87
CA PRO A 24 -56.00 -53.86 16.20
C PRO A 24 -57.47 -53.69 15.80
N LYS A 25 -57.98 -54.74 15.13
CA LYS A 25 -59.37 -54.90 14.70
C LYS A 25 -60.26 -55.42 15.84
N LYS A 26 -61.38 -54.71 16.02
CA LYS A 26 -62.72 -55.09 16.47
C LYS A 26 -62.94 -56.58 16.83
N PHE A 27 -63.22 -56.84 18.11
CA PHE A 27 -63.91 -58.04 18.57
C PHE A 27 -65.42 -57.84 18.47
N PHE A 28 -66.06 -58.58 17.54
CA PHE A 28 -67.50 -58.76 17.47
C PHE A 28 -67.82 -60.10 18.13
N THR A 29 -68.29 -60.08 19.38
CA THR A 29 -68.73 -61.29 20.08
C THR A 29 -70.22 -61.47 19.83
N ARG A 30 -70.55 -62.35 18.88
CA ARG A 30 -71.89 -62.87 18.62
C ARG A 30 -72.15 -63.97 19.64
N VAL A 31 -72.92 -63.69 20.70
CA VAL A 31 -73.42 -64.73 21.60
C VAL A 31 -74.79 -65.16 21.11
N SER A 32 -74.81 -66.39 20.58
CA SER A 32 -76.00 -67.10 20.15
C SER A 32 -76.75 -67.64 21.36
N VAL A 33 -78.05 -67.34 21.38
CA VAL A 33 -79.05 -67.83 22.33
C VAL A 33 -79.10 -69.35 22.32
N THR A 34 -78.95 -69.98 23.48
CA THR A 34 -79.26 -71.39 23.71
C THR A 34 -80.59 -71.47 24.45
N ALA A 35 -81.63 -71.91 23.72
CA ALA A 35 -82.95 -72.20 24.25
C ALA A 35 -82.89 -73.50 25.07
N ALA A 36 -83.34 -73.44 26.33
CA ALA A 36 -83.60 -74.60 27.18
C ALA A 36 -85.08 -75.01 27.07
N PRO A 37 -85.42 -76.30 27.18
CA PRO A 37 -86.72 -76.82 26.81
C PRO A 37 -87.78 -76.59 27.89
N VAL A 38 -88.96 -76.23 27.41
CA VAL A 38 -90.21 -76.04 28.14
C VAL A 38 -90.70 -77.41 28.64
N LEU A 39 -90.93 -77.55 29.96
CA LEU A 39 -91.85 -78.58 30.45
C LEU A 39 -93.23 -78.22 29.91
N SER A 40 -93.75 -79.04 29.01
CA SER A 40 -95.09 -78.88 28.43
C SER A 40 -96.15 -79.13 29.50
N VAL A 41 -96.43 -78.11 30.29
CA VAL A 41 -97.80 -77.84 30.73
C VAL A 41 -98.53 -77.35 29.49
N ALA A 42 -99.76 -77.79 29.26
CA ALA A 42 -100.55 -77.30 28.14
C ALA A 42 -100.80 -75.79 28.33
N THR A 43 -99.92 -74.97 27.76
CA THR A 43 -100.06 -73.51 27.78
C THR A 43 -101.00 -73.10 26.66
N PHE A 44 -102.09 -72.46 27.04
CA PHE A 44 -103.06 -71.90 26.12
C PHE A 44 -102.67 -70.44 25.81
N SER A 45 -102.87 -70.02 24.57
CA SER A 45 -102.60 -68.64 24.14
C SER A 45 -103.92 -67.97 23.80
N SER A 46 -104.40 -67.11 24.69
CA SER A 46 -105.58 -66.28 24.44
C SER A 46 -105.19 -64.92 23.85
N ARG A 47 -106.08 -64.38 23.02
CA ARG A 47 -105.90 -63.09 22.37
C ARG A 47 -106.80 -62.07 23.07
N LEU A 48 -106.17 -61.16 23.81
CA LEU A 48 -106.87 -60.14 24.57
C LEU A 48 -106.82 -58.80 23.82
N THR A 49 -107.83 -57.96 24.04
CA THR A 49 -107.85 -56.60 23.51
C THR A 49 -108.31 -55.63 24.59
N LYS A 50 -107.44 -54.69 24.96
CA LYS A 50 -107.79 -53.58 25.85
C LYS A 50 -108.00 -52.32 25.04
N LYS A 51 -109.07 -51.60 25.35
CA LYS A 51 -109.35 -50.27 24.81
C LYS A 51 -108.95 -49.20 25.83
N PHE A 52 -108.24 -48.18 25.37
CA PHE A 52 -107.98 -46.96 26.11
C PHE A 52 -108.69 -45.80 25.42
N ASP A 53 -109.67 -45.22 26.10
CA ASP A 53 -110.48 -44.12 25.60
C ASP A 53 -109.73 -42.80 25.70
N GLY A 54 -109.44 -42.15 24.58
CA GLY A 54 -108.78 -40.85 24.57
C GLY A 54 -108.29 -40.46 23.18
N ASP A 55 -108.19 -39.17 22.94
CA ASP A 55 -107.66 -38.62 21.68
C ASP A 55 -106.16 -38.37 21.78
N GLY A 56 -105.42 -38.40 20.66
CA GLY A 56 -104.00 -38.06 20.63
C GLY A 56 -103.01 -39.20 20.91
N TRP A 57 -103.48 -40.45 21.00
CA TRP A 57 -102.59 -41.62 21.10
C TRP A 57 -101.63 -41.77 19.90
N LYS A 58 -102.00 -41.24 18.73
CA LYS A 58 -101.17 -41.25 17.51
C LYS A 58 -99.83 -40.54 17.73
N ASP A 59 -99.82 -39.45 18.49
CA ASP A 59 -98.62 -38.64 18.70
C ASP A 59 -97.66 -39.35 19.66
N ILE A 60 -98.20 -39.98 20.70
CA ILE A 60 -97.41 -40.77 21.67
C ILE A 60 -96.80 -42.01 20.99
N VAL A 61 -97.56 -42.69 20.12
CA VAL A 61 -97.05 -43.83 19.34
C VAL A 61 -95.96 -43.40 18.35
N ALA A 62 -96.01 -42.18 17.81
CA ALA A 62 -94.98 -41.66 16.90
C ALA A 62 -93.75 -41.13 17.64
N LEU A 63 -93.93 -40.54 18.81
CA LEU A 63 -92.88 -39.87 19.58
C LEU A 63 -92.07 -40.85 20.45
N ILE A 64 -92.74 -41.77 21.14
CA ILE A 64 -92.12 -42.71 22.10
C ILE A 64 -92.65 -44.17 21.96
N PRO A 65 -92.55 -44.79 20.78
CA PRO A 65 -93.12 -46.13 20.51
C PRO A 65 -92.56 -47.23 21.40
N LEU A 66 -91.27 -47.17 21.72
CA LEU A 66 -90.58 -48.18 22.52
C LEU A 66 -90.97 -48.11 24.00
N LEU A 67 -91.00 -46.90 24.56
CA LEU A 67 -91.38 -46.68 25.96
C LEU A 67 -92.86 -47.01 26.20
N LEU A 68 -93.74 -46.64 25.26
CA LEU A 68 -95.17 -46.97 25.31
C LEU A 68 -95.39 -48.50 25.31
N ARG A 69 -94.65 -49.23 24.47
CA ARG A 69 -94.71 -50.70 24.41
C ARG A 69 -94.22 -51.35 25.70
N GLN A 70 -93.09 -50.91 26.24
CA GLN A 70 -92.55 -51.44 27.49
C GLN A 70 -93.51 -51.22 28.66
N THR A 71 -94.09 -50.02 28.74
CA THR A 71 -95.02 -49.66 29.81
C THR A 71 -96.29 -50.49 29.75
N PHE A 72 -96.87 -50.68 28.55
CA PHE A 72 -98.03 -51.55 28.37
C PHE A 72 -97.76 -53.00 28.78
N VAL A 73 -96.64 -53.58 28.34
CA VAL A 73 -96.27 -54.97 28.67
C VAL A 73 -96.10 -55.14 30.18
N SER A 74 -95.44 -54.18 30.84
CA SER A 74 -95.24 -54.22 32.29
C SER A 74 -96.57 -54.16 33.04
N GLU A 75 -97.50 -53.29 32.64
CA GLU A 75 -98.79 -53.17 33.31
C GLU A 75 -99.73 -54.34 33.02
N ALA A 76 -99.73 -54.87 31.79
CA ALA A 76 -100.55 -56.04 31.46
C ALA A 76 -100.03 -57.32 32.13
N SER A 77 -98.71 -57.40 32.36
CA SER A 77 -98.06 -58.48 33.13
C SER A 77 -98.56 -58.49 34.58
N ILE A 78 -98.64 -57.31 35.20
CA ILE A 78 -99.16 -57.15 36.57
C ILE A 78 -100.64 -57.48 36.62
N ALA A 79 -101.44 -57.01 35.65
CA ALA A 79 -102.88 -57.22 35.61
C ALA A 79 -103.29 -58.69 35.48
N LEU A 80 -102.49 -59.49 34.76
CA LEU A 80 -102.76 -60.91 34.50
C LEU A 80 -101.96 -61.86 35.40
N GLU A 81 -101.07 -61.32 36.24
CA GLU A 81 -100.13 -62.08 37.07
C GLU A 81 -99.24 -63.04 36.27
N VAL A 82 -98.87 -62.65 35.04
CA VAL A 82 -98.01 -63.41 34.13
C VAL A 82 -96.65 -62.74 33.99
N PRO A 83 -95.56 -63.48 33.71
CA PRO A 83 -94.27 -62.86 33.41
C PRO A 83 -94.34 -62.00 32.14
N GLN A 84 -93.54 -60.93 32.07
CA GLN A 84 -93.57 -59.99 30.94
C GLN A 84 -93.26 -60.67 29.60
N GLU A 85 -92.45 -61.73 29.63
CA GLU A 85 -92.09 -62.54 28.47
C GLU A 85 -93.29 -63.36 27.92
N ALA A 86 -94.32 -63.63 28.73
CA ALA A 86 -95.54 -64.32 28.31
C ALA A 86 -96.50 -63.43 27.50
N ILE A 87 -96.27 -62.11 27.50
CA ILE A 87 -97.03 -61.14 26.71
C ILE A 87 -96.28 -60.85 25.42
N THR A 88 -96.84 -61.31 24.30
CA THR A 88 -96.22 -61.21 22.98
C THR A 88 -97.16 -60.57 21.97
N ASN A 89 -96.63 -60.18 20.81
CA ASN A 89 -97.41 -59.63 19.69
C ASN A 89 -98.28 -58.40 20.06
N VAL A 90 -97.75 -57.52 20.90
CA VAL A 90 -98.41 -56.24 21.22
C VAL A 90 -98.48 -55.36 19.98
N GLN A 91 -99.70 -55.10 19.52
CA GLN A 91 -99.98 -54.26 18.37
C GLN A 91 -100.93 -53.11 18.77
N PHE A 92 -100.58 -51.92 18.31
CA PHE A 92 -101.36 -50.71 18.54
C PHE A 92 -102.21 -50.39 17.31
N ARG A 93 -103.54 -50.26 17.50
CA ARG A 93 -104.47 -49.78 16.47
C ARG A 93 -105.06 -48.43 16.88
N LEU A 94 -105.12 -47.50 15.93
CA LEU A 94 -105.48 -46.10 16.14
C LEU A 94 -106.98 -45.83 15.83
N GLY A 95 -107.59 -44.91 16.58
CA GLY A 95 -109.03 -44.58 16.61
C GLY A 95 -109.40 -44.13 18.03
N SER A 96 -109.64 -45.10 18.92
CA SER A 96 -109.20 -45.06 20.32
C SER A 96 -108.00 -46.02 20.43
N LEU A 97 -107.10 -45.92 21.42
CA LEU A 97 -105.96 -46.86 21.44
C LEU A 97 -106.46 -48.26 21.78
N TYR A 98 -106.47 -49.13 20.77
CA TYR A 98 -106.71 -50.55 20.94
C TYR A 98 -105.37 -51.26 21.00
N VAL A 99 -105.11 -51.91 22.12
CA VAL A 99 -103.93 -52.75 22.27
C VAL A 99 -104.39 -54.20 22.17
N THR A 100 -104.03 -54.84 21.05
CA THR A 100 -104.22 -56.27 20.87
C THR A 100 -102.92 -56.97 21.22
N PHE A 101 -102.98 -57.97 22.09
CA PHE A 101 -101.81 -58.71 22.53
C PHE A 101 -102.17 -60.17 22.80
N HIS A 102 -101.14 -61.02 22.81
CA HIS A 102 -101.27 -62.44 23.09
C HIS A 102 -100.65 -62.76 24.43
N VAL A 103 -101.34 -63.59 25.21
CA VAL A 103 -100.88 -64.01 26.54
C VAL A 103 -100.86 -65.51 26.59
N THR A 104 -99.74 -66.05 27.05
CA THR A 104 -99.56 -67.49 27.28
C THR A 104 -99.85 -67.79 28.75
N HIS A 105 -100.81 -68.67 29.05
CA HIS A 105 -101.25 -68.98 30.41
C HIS A 105 -101.62 -70.47 30.59
N ASP A 106 -101.82 -70.90 31.84
CA ASP A 106 -102.21 -72.26 32.21
C ASP A 106 -103.75 -72.46 32.16
N GLU A 107 -104.22 -73.72 32.09
CA GLU A 107 -105.64 -74.11 31.85
C GLU A 107 -106.62 -73.65 32.94
N ASP A 108 -106.13 -73.26 34.12
CA ASP A 108 -106.95 -72.89 35.29
C ASP A 108 -107.65 -71.52 35.16
N ILE A 109 -107.32 -70.72 34.15
CA ILE A 109 -107.89 -69.39 33.94
C ILE A 109 -108.58 -69.32 32.57
N SER A 110 -109.89 -69.06 32.57
CA SER A 110 -110.64 -68.90 31.33
C SER A 110 -110.35 -67.55 30.66
N GLU A 111 -110.57 -67.48 29.34
CA GLU A 111 -110.38 -66.25 28.57
C GLU A 111 -111.28 -65.10 29.05
N GLU A 112 -112.47 -65.42 29.55
CA GLU A 112 -113.41 -64.45 30.14
C GLU A 112 -112.86 -63.84 31.43
N GLU A 113 -112.23 -64.66 32.29
CA GLU A 113 -111.63 -64.20 33.54
C GLU A 113 -110.42 -63.28 33.28
N MET A 114 -109.59 -63.60 32.29
CA MET A 114 -108.46 -62.74 31.90
C MET A 114 -108.92 -61.42 31.28
N ASN A 115 -109.94 -61.45 30.42
CA ASN A 115 -110.53 -60.23 29.88
C ASN A 115 -111.08 -59.35 31.01
N ARG A 116 -111.76 -59.94 32.00
CA ARG A 116 -112.24 -59.20 33.19
C ARG A 116 -111.09 -58.56 33.96
N ARG A 117 -110.02 -59.30 34.28
CA ARG A 117 -108.86 -58.77 35.02
C ARG A 117 -108.19 -57.61 34.29
N ILE A 118 -108.03 -57.72 32.97
CA ILE A 118 -107.48 -56.64 32.14
C ILE A 118 -108.44 -55.47 32.02
N ASP A 119 -109.74 -55.71 31.98
CA ASP A 119 -110.72 -54.63 31.90
C ASP A 119 -110.84 -53.84 33.20
N GLU A 120 -110.75 -54.51 34.35
CA GLU A 120 -110.82 -53.88 35.68
C GLU A 120 -109.50 -53.24 36.11
N TYR A 121 -108.36 -53.63 35.53
CA TYR A 121 -107.06 -53.05 35.90
C TYR A 121 -106.96 -51.58 35.46
N PRO A 122 -106.48 -50.67 36.34
CA PRO A 122 -106.53 -49.22 36.09
C PRO A 122 -105.44 -48.68 35.15
N PHE A 123 -104.40 -49.45 34.80
CA PHE A 123 -103.31 -49.05 33.89
C PHE A 123 -102.74 -47.63 34.14
N ARG A 124 -102.31 -47.38 35.38
CA ARG A 124 -101.92 -46.05 35.87
C ARG A 124 -100.73 -45.46 35.11
N GLU A 125 -99.77 -46.27 34.70
CA GLU A 125 -98.55 -45.81 34.04
C GLU A 125 -98.79 -45.50 32.56
N MET A 126 -99.65 -46.26 31.88
CA MET A 126 -100.15 -45.92 30.55
C MET A 126 -100.90 -44.59 30.55
N TRP A 127 -101.72 -44.33 31.56
CA TRP A 127 -102.37 -43.03 31.75
C TRP A 127 -101.39 -41.92 32.13
N ARG A 128 -100.31 -42.23 32.88
CA ARG A 128 -99.24 -41.27 33.17
C ARG A 128 -98.55 -40.82 31.88
N LEU A 129 -98.21 -41.75 30.99
CA LEU A 129 -97.65 -41.44 29.67
C LEU A 129 -98.63 -40.62 28.82
N TYR A 130 -99.91 -40.98 28.85
CA TYR A 130 -100.96 -40.22 28.16
C TYR A 130 -101.05 -38.77 28.65
N ASN A 131 -101.01 -38.56 29.97
CA ASN A 131 -101.09 -37.24 30.58
C ASN A 131 -99.79 -36.41 30.45
N GLN A 132 -98.67 -37.04 30.09
CA GLN A 132 -97.36 -36.40 29.85
C GLN A 132 -97.07 -36.12 28.37
N ARG A 133 -98.05 -36.29 27.49
CA ARG A 133 -97.90 -36.13 26.02
C ARG A 133 -97.32 -34.77 25.56
N ASP A 134 -97.51 -33.72 26.36
CA ASP A 134 -97.04 -32.36 26.07
C ASP A 134 -95.73 -32.00 26.79
N GLY A 135 -95.12 -32.96 27.53
CA GLY A 135 -93.84 -32.79 28.20
C GLY A 135 -92.64 -32.96 27.26
N ALA A 136 -91.53 -32.26 27.54
CA ALA A 136 -90.29 -32.42 26.78
C ALA A 136 -89.84 -33.90 26.76
N PRO A 137 -89.31 -34.42 25.64
CA PRO A 137 -88.89 -35.81 25.53
C PRO A 137 -87.74 -36.07 26.51
N ASP A 138 -88.06 -36.61 27.68
CA ASP A 138 -87.09 -36.97 28.72
C ASP A 138 -86.68 -38.44 28.57
N GLY A 139 -85.37 -38.71 28.65
CA GLY A 139 -84.80 -40.05 28.55
C GLY A 139 -83.93 -40.34 27.32
N LEU A 140 -83.93 -41.61 26.88
CA LEU A 140 -82.99 -42.22 25.94
C LEU A 140 -82.93 -41.52 24.58
N ASP A 141 -84.05 -41.01 24.09
CA ASP A 141 -84.15 -40.41 22.75
C ASP A 141 -83.45 -39.04 22.67
N ALA A 142 -83.48 -38.23 23.74
CA ALA A 142 -82.74 -36.98 23.81
C ALA A 142 -81.21 -37.21 23.88
N ALA A 143 -80.79 -38.31 24.52
CA ALA A 143 -79.38 -38.72 24.55
C ALA A 143 -78.89 -39.19 23.17
N LEU A 144 -79.71 -39.96 22.44
CA LEU A 144 -79.41 -40.40 21.07
C LEU A 144 -79.29 -39.22 20.10
N GLN A 145 -80.16 -38.22 20.22
CA GLN A 145 -80.08 -37.02 19.38
C GLN A 145 -78.79 -36.22 19.65
N ARG A 146 -78.41 -36.04 20.93
CA ARG A 146 -77.14 -35.39 21.30
C ARG A 146 -75.92 -36.15 20.81
N LEU A 147 -75.93 -37.48 20.87
CA LEU A 147 -74.85 -38.31 20.33
C LEU A 147 -74.72 -38.12 18.82
N LYS A 148 -75.84 -38.10 18.09
CA LYS A 148 -75.86 -37.85 16.65
C LYS A 148 -75.31 -36.47 16.29
N ASP A 149 -75.69 -35.44 17.03
CA ASP A 149 -75.19 -34.08 16.81
C ASP A 149 -73.69 -33.95 17.13
N LEU A 150 -73.21 -34.61 18.18
CA LEU A 150 -71.79 -34.67 18.52
C LEU A 150 -70.99 -35.44 17.47
N GLU A 151 -71.51 -36.55 16.96
CA GLU A 151 -70.88 -37.29 15.86
C GLU A 151 -70.76 -36.45 14.60
N MET A 152 -71.79 -35.66 14.26
CA MET A 152 -71.73 -34.73 13.13
C MET A 152 -70.68 -33.64 13.35
N LYS A 153 -70.65 -33.01 14.54
CA LYS A 153 -69.64 -31.99 14.87
C LYS A 153 -68.21 -32.54 14.85
N LEU A 154 -68.00 -33.77 15.33
CA LEU A 154 -66.70 -34.43 15.27
C LEU A 154 -66.27 -34.74 13.84
N LYS A 155 -67.21 -35.18 12.99
CA LYS A 155 -66.93 -35.39 11.56
C LYS A 155 -66.57 -34.09 10.85
N GLU A 156 -67.31 -33.01 11.13
CA GLU A 156 -67.04 -31.69 10.57
C GLU A 156 -65.67 -31.16 11.03
N LYS A 157 -65.37 -31.24 12.34
CA LYS A 157 -64.07 -30.83 12.88
C LYS A 157 -62.90 -31.65 12.35
N ASN A 158 -63.08 -32.96 12.18
CA ASN A 158 -62.06 -33.80 11.55
C ASN A 158 -61.84 -33.42 10.07
N HIS A 159 -62.90 -33.10 9.34
CA HIS A 159 -62.76 -32.64 7.96
C HIS A 159 -62.02 -31.29 7.87
N GLU A 160 -62.32 -30.37 8.78
CA GLU A 160 -61.64 -29.07 8.88
C GLU A 160 -60.14 -29.26 9.20
N LEU A 161 -59.80 -30.09 10.18
CA LEU A 161 -58.40 -30.40 10.53
C LEU A 161 -57.63 -31.06 9.39
N GLU A 162 -58.24 -31.98 8.64
CA GLU A 162 -57.58 -32.60 7.48
C GLU A 162 -57.35 -31.59 6.34
N LYS A 163 -58.29 -30.65 6.15
CA LYS A 163 -58.09 -29.56 5.20
C LYS A 163 -56.95 -28.64 5.62
N GLU A 164 -56.91 -28.23 6.89
CA GLU A 164 -55.82 -27.41 7.43
C GLU A 164 -54.46 -28.10 7.36
N ARG A 165 -54.42 -29.42 7.62
CA ARG A 165 -53.21 -30.23 7.45
C ARG A 165 -52.74 -30.24 6.00
N GLY A 166 -53.64 -30.45 5.06
CA GLY A 166 -53.33 -30.40 3.63
C GLY A 166 -52.78 -29.03 3.20
N ASP A 167 -53.44 -27.95 3.61
CA ASP A 167 -53.00 -26.57 3.30
C ASP A 167 -51.62 -26.26 3.93
N ASN A 168 -51.37 -26.73 5.15
CA ASN A 168 -50.08 -26.55 5.82
C ASN A 168 -48.96 -27.38 5.18
N GLU A 169 -49.25 -28.61 4.75
CA GLU A 169 -48.29 -29.45 4.04
C GLU A 169 -47.92 -28.84 2.67
N GLN A 170 -48.90 -28.30 1.96
CA GLN A 170 -48.66 -27.56 0.71
C GLN A 170 -47.78 -26.33 0.95
N LYS A 171 -48.08 -25.51 1.97
CA LYS A 171 -47.25 -24.35 2.33
C LYS A 171 -45.82 -24.76 2.69
N LEU A 172 -45.67 -25.85 3.46
CA LEU A 172 -44.36 -26.36 3.85
C LEU A 172 -43.54 -26.80 2.62
N ASN A 173 -44.18 -27.49 1.68
CA ASN A 173 -43.52 -27.94 0.45
C ASN A 173 -43.13 -26.77 -0.45
N GLU A 174 -43.98 -25.74 -0.55
CA GLU A 174 -43.67 -24.51 -1.28
C GLU A 174 -42.49 -23.75 -0.66
N LEU A 175 -42.48 -23.57 0.67
CA LEU A 175 -41.37 -22.96 1.40
C LEU A 175 -40.05 -23.72 1.21
N LYS A 176 -40.08 -25.06 1.26
CA LYS A 176 -38.90 -25.89 0.98
C LYS A 176 -38.37 -25.67 -0.44
N ARG A 177 -39.27 -25.58 -1.42
CA ARG A 177 -38.91 -25.34 -2.83
C ARG A 177 -38.29 -23.97 -3.02
N GLN A 178 -38.82 -22.94 -2.37
CA GLN A 178 -38.28 -21.58 -2.40
C GLN A 178 -36.89 -21.52 -1.74
N LEU A 179 -36.71 -22.16 -0.57
CA LEU A 179 -35.40 -22.25 0.08
C LEU A 179 -34.37 -22.93 -0.81
N GLN A 180 -34.73 -24.05 -1.45
CA GLN A 180 -33.83 -24.76 -2.35
C GLN A 180 -33.49 -23.94 -3.60
N ALA A 181 -34.45 -23.19 -4.15
CA ALA A 181 -34.22 -22.29 -5.27
C ALA A 181 -33.22 -21.17 -4.92
N LEU A 182 -33.44 -20.48 -3.80
CA LEU A 182 -32.54 -19.44 -3.31
C LEU A 182 -31.14 -19.99 -3.00
N GLN A 183 -31.06 -21.18 -2.43
CA GLN A 183 -29.78 -21.83 -2.12
C GLN A 183 -28.99 -22.15 -3.39
N ASN A 184 -29.65 -22.62 -4.45
CA ASN A 184 -29.02 -22.87 -5.75
C ASN A 184 -28.62 -21.57 -6.46
N GLU A 185 -29.44 -20.52 -6.36
CA GLU A 185 -29.17 -19.20 -6.96
C GLU A 185 -27.91 -18.55 -6.35
N ILE A 186 -27.65 -18.75 -5.06
CA ILE A 186 -26.46 -18.22 -4.39
C ILE A 186 -25.23 -19.12 -4.59
N ALA A 187 -25.40 -20.44 -4.62
CA ALA A 187 -24.28 -21.39 -4.67
C ALA A 187 -23.42 -21.24 -5.94
N GLY A 188 -24.03 -21.05 -7.10
CA GLY A 188 -23.32 -20.89 -8.38
C GLY A 188 -22.40 -19.66 -8.41
N PRO A 189 -22.94 -18.44 -8.22
CA PRO A 189 -22.14 -17.21 -8.21
C PRO A 189 -21.05 -17.19 -7.14
N VAL A 190 -21.31 -17.80 -5.97
CA VAL A 190 -20.30 -17.92 -4.91
C VAL A 190 -19.14 -18.82 -5.36
N ALA A 191 -19.43 -19.98 -5.95
CA ALA A 191 -18.40 -20.89 -6.46
C ALA A 191 -17.59 -20.26 -7.62
N GLU A 192 -18.25 -19.57 -8.55
CA GLU A 192 -17.58 -18.85 -9.64
C GLU A 192 -16.68 -17.72 -9.12
N ARG A 193 -17.16 -16.97 -8.12
CA ARG A 193 -16.39 -15.90 -7.48
C ARG A 193 -15.18 -16.46 -6.75
N GLU A 194 -15.34 -17.57 -6.03
CA GLU A 194 -14.24 -18.25 -5.34
C GLU A 194 -13.17 -18.74 -6.33
N GLN A 195 -13.57 -19.39 -7.43
CA GLN A 195 -12.63 -19.82 -8.47
C GLN A 195 -11.90 -18.63 -9.13
N SER A 196 -12.62 -17.53 -9.39
CA SER A 196 -12.01 -16.31 -9.94
C SER A 196 -10.96 -15.71 -9.01
N LEU A 197 -11.25 -15.66 -7.70
CA LEU A 197 -10.33 -15.16 -6.69
C LEU A 197 -9.09 -16.06 -6.55
N LEU A 198 -9.27 -17.39 -6.59
CA LEU A 198 -8.15 -18.34 -6.57
C LEU A 198 -7.24 -18.19 -7.80
N HIS A 199 -7.82 -17.97 -8.99
CA HIS A 199 -7.05 -17.72 -10.20
C HIS A 199 -6.27 -16.40 -10.13
N GLN A 200 -6.90 -15.33 -9.63
CA GLN A 200 -6.24 -14.05 -9.42
C GLN A 200 -5.10 -14.17 -8.40
N LEU A 201 -5.33 -14.88 -7.29
CA LEU A 201 -4.31 -15.13 -6.27
C LEU A 201 -3.12 -15.91 -6.85
N GLY A 202 -3.39 -16.94 -7.68
CA GLY A 202 -2.33 -17.69 -8.36
C GLY A 202 -1.50 -16.83 -9.33
N LYS A 203 -2.15 -15.95 -10.10
CA LYS A 203 -1.46 -14.97 -10.96
C LYS A 203 -0.56 -14.04 -10.15
N GLU A 204 -1.06 -13.46 -9.07
CA GLU A 204 -0.27 -12.52 -8.27
C GLU A 204 0.85 -13.20 -7.50
N GLN A 205 0.65 -14.43 -7.03
CA GLN A 205 1.75 -15.21 -6.45
C GLN A 205 2.84 -15.50 -7.47
N SER A 206 2.49 -15.83 -8.72
CA SER A 206 3.46 -16.07 -9.78
C SER A 206 4.20 -14.79 -10.18
N ALA A 207 3.50 -13.65 -10.27
CA ALA A 207 4.07 -12.35 -10.55
C ALA A 207 5.00 -11.89 -9.42
N ARG A 208 4.58 -12.06 -8.17
CA ARG A 208 5.39 -11.77 -6.98
C ARG A 208 6.66 -12.61 -6.94
N LYS A 209 6.60 -13.90 -7.27
CA LYS A 209 7.78 -14.78 -7.32
C LYS A 209 8.77 -14.35 -8.40
N LYS A 210 8.28 -13.92 -9.58
CA LYS A 210 9.12 -13.34 -10.63
C LYS A 210 9.78 -12.04 -10.17
N ALA A 211 9.01 -11.12 -9.58
CA ALA A 211 9.53 -9.86 -9.06
C ALA A 211 10.58 -10.08 -7.96
N GLU A 212 10.37 -11.03 -7.04
CA GLU A 212 11.33 -11.38 -6.00
C GLU A 212 12.65 -11.92 -6.59
N SER A 213 12.56 -12.76 -7.63
CA SER A 213 13.77 -13.27 -8.31
C SER A 213 14.55 -12.16 -9.04
N GLN A 214 13.84 -11.20 -9.64
CA GLN A 214 14.46 -10.03 -10.30
C GLN A 214 15.11 -9.10 -9.27
N LEU A 215 14.46 -8.88 -8.13
CA LEU A 215 15.00 -8.08 -7.04
C LEU A 215 16.29 -8.67 -6.49
N ARG A 216 16.33 -10.00 -6.27
CA ARG A 216 17.55 -10.69 -5.83
C ARG A 216 18.68 -10.56 -6.86
N ALA A 217 18.39 -10.70 -8.15
CA ALA A 217 19.38 -10.52 -9.20
C ALA A 217 19.95 -9.08 -9.21
N ALA A 218 19.08 -8.07 -9.10
CA ALA A 218 19.50 -6.67 -9.02
C ALA A 218 20.33 -6.35 -7.76
N ASP A 219 19.98 -6.95 -6.61
CA ASP A 219 20.74 -6.80 -5.37
C ASP A 219 22.15 -7.42 -5.49
N ASP A 220 22.27 -8.56 -6.15
CA ASP A 220 23.57 -9.20 -6.39
C ASP A 220 24.42 -8.41 -7.38
N GLU A 221 23.82 -7.81 -8.42
CA GLU A 221 24.50 -6.88 -9.32
C GLU A 221 24.98 -5.62 -8.60
N LYS A 222 24.13 -5.02 -7.76
CA LYS A 222 24.49 -3.87 -6.93
C LYS A 222 25.67 -4.17 -6.01
N LYS A 223 25.68 -5.34 -5.37
CA LYS A 223 26.82 -5.78 -4.52
C LYS A 223 28.11 -5.89 -5.32
N LYS A 224 28.05 -6.46 -6.53
CA LYS A 224 29.24 -6.56 -7.42
C LYS A 224 29.76 -5.18 -7.81
N LEU A 225 28.89 -4.25 -8.17
CA LEU A 225 29.27 -2.88 -8.52
C LEU A 225 29.88 -2.13 -7.33
N LEU A 226 29.32 -2.29 -6.13
CA LEU A 226 29.88 -1.70 -4.92
C LEU A 226 31.28 -2.23 -4.59
N GLU A 227 31.51 -3.54 -4.75
CA GLU A 227 32.84 -4.11 -4.54
C GLU A 227 33.83 -3.63 -5.61
N ALA A 228 33.42 -3.54 -6.88
CA ALA A 228 34.26 -2.99 -7.94
C ALA A 228 34.66 -1.53 -7.66
N LEU A 229 33.71 -0.70 -7.24
CA LEU A 229 33.95 0.70 -6.90
C LEU A 229 34.89 0.84 -5.69
N LYS A 230 34.78 -0.06 -4.71
CA LYS A 230 35.70 -0.12 -3.57
C LYS A 230 37.13 -0.48 -4.01
N GLN A 231 37.29 -1.44 -4.92
CA GLN A 231 38.60 -1.81 -5.47
C GLN A 231 39.22 -0.69 -6.29
N GLU A 232 38.42 -0.01 -7.11
CA GLU A 232 38.87 1.14 -7.90
C GLU A 232 39.30 2.31 -7.00
N LYS A 233 38.53 2.62 -5.94
CA LYS A 233 38.91 3.63 -4.95
C LYS A 233 40.22 3.29 -4.26
N LEU A 234 40.41 2.03 -3.86
CA LEU A 234 41.67 1.56 -3.26
C LEU A 234 42.85 1.69 -4.24
N HIS A 235 42.62 1.39 -5.52
CA HIS A 235 43.64 1.56 -6.55
C HIS A 235 44.00 3.04 -6.73
N ALA A 236 43.00 3.92 -6.84
CA ALA A 236 43.20 5.36 -6.96
C ALA A 236 43.96 5.93 -5.75
N GLU A 237 43.60 5.51 -4.54
CA GLU A 237 44.29 5.90 -3.30
C GLU A 237 45.76 5.45 -3.30
N LYS A 238 46.04 4.19 -3.69
CA LYS A 238 47.42 3.70 -3.83
C LYS A 238 48.21 4.49 -4.88
N THR A 239 47.60 4.86 -6.00
CA THR A 239 48.28 5.68 -7.01
C THR A 239 48.54 7.11 -6.52
N ALA A 240 47.59 7.70 -5.81
CA ALA A 240 47.76 9.03 -5.20
C ALA A 240 48.87 9.01 -4.15
N GLN A 241 48.94 7.95 -3.31
CA GLN A 241 50.00 7.79 -2.33
C GLN A 241 51.38 7.69 -2.99
N ARG A 242 51.52 6.93 -4.08
CA ARG A 242 52.77 6.88 -4.86
C ARG A 242 53.16 8.24 -5.43
N HIS A 243 52.20 9.01 -5.94
CA HIS A 243 52.48 10.37 -6.41
C HIS A 243 52.92 11.29 -5.27
N ASN A 244 52.28 11.21 -4.11
CA ASN A 244 52.67 11.99 -2.92
C ASN A 244 54.09 11.63 -2.45
N ASP A 245 54.44 10.34 -2.42
CA ASP A 245 55.79 9.88 -2.07
C ASP A 245 56.83 10.38 -3.08
N LEU A 246 56.51 10.36 -4.38
CA LEU A 246 57.37 10.90 -5.43
C LEU A 246 57.57 12.41 -5.28
N ILE A 247 56.50 13.15 -5.02
CA ILE A 247 56.56 14.61 -4.77
C ILE A 247 57.43 14.89 -3.55
N ALA A 248 57.26 14.14 -2.46
CA ALA A 248 58.08 14.29 -1.26
C ALA A 248 59.57 14.03 -1.54
N ALA A 249 59.89 13.00 -2.33
CA ALA A 249 61.25 12.71 -2.76
C ALA A 249 61.85 13.85 -3.60
N ILE A 250 61.11 14.38 -4.58
CA ILE A 250 61.54 15.52 -5.41
C ILE A 250 61.77 16.77 -4.54
N ILE A 251 60.89 17.07 -3.60
CA ILE A 251 61.05 18.21 -2.68
C ILE A 251 62.33 18.03 -1.84
N GLN A 252 62.57 16.83 -1.32
CA GLN A 252 63.76 16.55 -0.51
C GLN A 252 65.05 16.64 -1.34
N GLU A 253 65.03 16.16 -2.58
CA GLU A 253 66.15 16.26 -3.52
C GLU A 253 66.46 17.72 -3.87
N ASN A 254 65.44 18.49 -4.26
CA ASN A 254 65.58 19.92 -4.52
C ASN A 254 66.09 20.69 -3.29
N LYS A 255 65.66 20.32 -2.08
CA LYS A 255 66.18 20.89 -0.84
C LYS A 255 67.67 20.60 -0.66
N LYS A 256 68.11 19.35 -0.86
CA LYS A 256 69.52 18.98 -0.78
C LYS A 256 70.36 19.69 -1.84
N GLU A 257 69.85 19.80 -3.06
CA GLU A 257 70.50 20.51 -4.16
C GLU A 257 70.64 22.00 -3.85
N LYS A 258 69.57 22.62 -3.31
CA LYS A 258 69.61 24.01 -2.85
C LYS A 258 70.66 24.21 -1.75
N GLU A 259 70.68 23.36 -0.73
CA GLU A 259 71.67 23.42 0.34
C GLU A 259 73.10 23.19 -0.18
N ALA A 260 73.29 22.31 -1.17
CA ALA A 260 74.59 22.09 -1.81
C ALA A 260 75.06 23.34 -2.57
N LYS A 261 74.18 23.95 -3.39
CA LYS A 261 74.48 25.20 -4.09
C LYS A 261 74.76 26.35 -3.12
N GLU A 262 74.04 26.44 -2.01
CA GLU A 262 74.31 27.44 -0.96
C GLU A 262 75.69 27.22 -0.30
N ARG A 263 76.10 25.97 -0.06
CA ARG A 263 77.45 25.65 0.44
C ARG A 263 78.54 26.00 -0.58
N GLU A 264 78.38 25.58 -1.83
CA GLU A 264 79.32 25.92 -2.91
C GLU A 264 79.46 27.43 -3.09
N HIS A 265 78.33 28.16 -3.05
CA HIS A 265 78.35 29.62 -3.11
C HIS A 265 79.09 30.22 -1.91
N LYS A 266 78.86 29.71 -0.70
CA LYS A 266 79.58 30.16 0.50
C LYS A 266 81.08 29.90 0.41
N GLU A 267 81.50 28.71 -0.04
CA GLU A 267 82.90 28.39 -0.27
C GLU A 267 83.52 29.32 -1.34
N GLN A 268 82.80 29.59 -2.44
CA GLN A 268 83.24 30.55 -3.44
C GLN A 268 83.41 31.96 -2.86
N MET A 269 82.51 32.38 -1.97
CA MET A 269 82.63 33.66 -1.26
C MET A 269 83.86 33.68 -0.34
N GLU A 270 84.11 32.62 0.43
CA GLU A 270 85.30 32.51 1.29
C GLU A 270 86.62 32.54 0.48
N VAL A 271 86.66 31.88 -0.68
CA VAL A 271 87.82 31.93 -1.60
C VAL A 271 88.01 33.35 -2.17
N LYS A 272 86.93 34.01 -2.59
CA LYS A 272 86.97 35.41 -3.05
C LYS A 272 87.47 36.34 -1.95
N ASP A 273 86.98 36.18 -0.72
CA ASP A 273 87.40 36.95 0.44
C ASP A 273 88.90 36.75 0.75
N TYR A 274 89.39 35.50 0.69
CA TYR A 274 90.81 35.20 0.83
C TYR A 274 91.67 35.87 -0.26
N MET A 275 91.23 35.82 -1.53
CA MET A 275 91.92 36.51 -2.63
C MET A 275 91.93 38.02 -2.43
N ILE A 276 90.81 38.61 -2.01
CA ILE A 276 90.70 40.04 -1.68
C ILE A 276 91.68 40.40 -0.56
N GLU A 277 91.78 39.61 0.50
CA GLU A 277 92.70 39.88 1.62
C GLU A 277 94.18 39.73 1.22
N ASN A 278 94.52 38.74 0.36
CA ASN A 278 95.86 38.59 -0.19
C ASN A 278 96.23 39.79 -1.11
N LEU A 279 95.32 40.22 -1.98
CA LEU A 279 95.52 41.41 -2.82
C LEU A 279 95.65 42.68 -1.97
N LYS A 280 94.81 42.86 -0.95
CA LYS A 280 94.95 43.95 0.03
C LYS A 280 96.29 43.90 0.75
N SER A 281 96.78 42.72 1.11
CA SER A 281 98.09 42.54 1.75
C SER A 281 99.25 42.87 0.81
N GLN A 282 99.17 42.46 -0.45
CA GLN A 282 100.15 42.82 -1.49
C GLN A 282 100.13 44.32 -1.79
N LEU A 283 98.95 44.94 -1.83
CA LEU A 283 98.79 46.38 -1.92
C LEU A 283 99.45 47.05 -0.73
N ARG A 284 99.13 46.69 0.52
CA ARG A 284 99.79 47.23 1.73
C ARG A 284 101.32 47.07 1.68
N ALA A 285 101.83 45.94 1.21
CA ALA A 285 103.26 45.70 1.06
C ALA A 285 103.91 46.58 -0.02
N ARG A 286 103.23 46.83 -1.16
CA ARG A 286 103.68 47.79 -2.19
C ARG A 286 103.57 49.24 -1.74
N THR A 287 102.51 49.60 -1.02
CA THR A 287 102.34 50.96 -0.46
C THR A 287 103.41 51.23 0.60
N ASN A 288 103.77 50.23 1.41
CA ASN A 288 104.85 50.35 2.40
C ASN A 288 106.25 50.20 1.79
N GLY A 289 106.40 49.52 0.65
CA GLY A 289 107.64 49.43 -0.13
C GLY A 289 107.93 50.67 -0.98
N SER A 290 106.94 51.54 -1.20
CA SER A 290 107.10 52.84 -1.87
C SER A 290 107.58 53.96 -0.93
N ALA A 291 107.74 53.67 0.37
CA ALA A 291 108.32 54.58 1.35
C ALA A 291 109.84 54.32 1.52
N SER A 292 110.60 54.31 0.42
CA SER A 292 112.05 54.50 0.49
C SER A 292 112.56 55.21 -0.77
N PRO A 293 113.11 56.44 -0.68
CA PRO A 293 113.34 57.27 -1.84
C PRO A 293 114.64 56.86 -2.53
N ARG A 294 114.54 56.25 -3.72
CA ARG A 294 115.56 56.38 -4.76
C ARG A 294 115.04 55.94 -6.13
N HIS A 295 114.91 56.95 -6.99
CA HIS A 295 115.31 56.89 -8.40
C HIS A 295 114.46 56.00 -9.34
N SER A 296 113.46 56.59 -9.99
CA SER A 296 113.48 56.91 -11.43
C SER A 296 112.06 56.98 -12.00
N ILE A 297 111.74 58.11 -12.64
CA ILE A 297 110.86 58.26 -13.82
C ILE A 297 109.46 57.65 -13.65
N ILE A 298 108.51 58.52 -13.32
CA ILE A 298 107.07 58.27 -13.32
C ILE A 298 106.65 57.97 -14.76
N ASP A 299 106.24 56.72 -15.01
CA ASP A 299 105.45 56.35 -16.18
C ASP A 299 103.98 56.66 -15.84
N VAL A 300 103.50 57.81 -16.30
CA VAL A 300 102.13 58.34 -16.07
C VAL A 300 101.06 57.33 -16.51
N ASP A 301 101.40 56.47 -17.48
CA ASP A 301 100.52 55.47 -18.09
C ASP A 301 100.14 54.34 -17.10
N GLN A 302 101.05 53.91 -16.21
CA GLN A 302 100.76 52.82 -15.26
C GLN A 302 99.88 53.24 -14.07
N SER A 303 99.94 54.50 -13.65
CA SER A 303 99.04 55.03 -12.62
C SER A 303 97.62 55.24 -13.14
N GLU A 304 97.46 55.63 -14.41
CA GLU A 304 96.13 55.71 -15.03
C GLU A 304 95.50 54.32 -15.20
N GLU A 305 96.26 53.32 -15.66
CA GLU A 305 95.75 51.95 -15.79
C GLU A 305 95.37 51.32 -14.44
N PHE A 306 96.08 51.65 -13.35
CA PHE A 306 95.70 51.22 -12.00
C PHE A 306 94.41 51.89 -11.50
N ASN A 307 94.22 53.18 -11.80
CA ASN A 307 92.99 53.90 -11.45
C ASN A 307 91.78 53.36 -12.24
N LYS A 308 91.94 53.07 -13.53
CA LYS A 308 90.90 52.43 -14.36
C LYS A 308 90.54 51.03 -13.85
N LEU A 309 91.51 50.28 -13.32
CA LEU A 309 91.26 48.96 -12.73
C LEU A 309 90.45 49.08 -11.42
N MET A 310 90.78 50.05 -10.57
CA MET A 310 90.04 50.32 -9.34
C MET A 310 88.59 50.76 -9.64
N GLU A 311 88.40 51.63 -10.63
CA GLU A 311 87.07 52.08 -11.08
C GLU A 311 86.22 50.90 -11.58
N ARG A 312 86.79 50.00 -12.39
CA ARG A 312 86.09 48.76 -12.83
C ARG A 312 85.77 47.80 -11.67
N MET A 313 86.63 47.73 -10.66
CA MET A 313 86.38 46.92 -9.46
C MET A 313 85.24 47.51 -8.61
N GLU A 314 85.18 48.83 -8.48
CA GLU A 314 84.09 49.54 -7.80
C GLU A 314 82.77 49.41 -8.56
N ASP A 315 82.79 49.49 -9.89
CA ASP A 315 81.62 49.24 -10.75
C ASP A 315 81.12 47.80 -10.62
N MET A 316 82.02 46.81 -10.63
CA MET A 316 81.63 45.41 -10.41
C MET A 316 81.05 45.20 -9.01
N ALA A 317 81.59 45.84 -7.98
CA ALA A 317 81.06 45.78 -6.62
C ALA A 317 79.65 46.40 -6.54
N ALA A 318 79.43 47.53 -7.21
CA ALA A 318 78.14 48.20 -7.28
C ALA A 318 77.09 47.36 -8.03
N ILE A 319 77.49 46.70 -9.12
CA ILE A 319 76.61 45.78 -9.87
C ILE A 319 76.23 44.59 -8.98
N LEU A 320 77.20 43.95 -8.33
CA LEU A 320 76.93 42.81 -7.43
C LEU A 320 76.01 43.19 -6.27
N GLN A 321 76.19 44.38 -5.70
CA GLN A 321 75.32 44.86 -4.63
C GLN A 321 73.88 45.09 -5.12
N ARG A 322 73.70 45.73 -6.28
CA ARG A 322 72.36 45.89 -6.88
C ARG A 322 71.71 44.56 -7.21
N THR A 323 72.47 43.58 -7.71
CA THR A 323 71.94 42.23 -7.96
C THR A 323 71.49 41.56 -6.66
N GLN A 324 72.30 41.65 -5.59
CA GLN A 324 71.95 41.09 -4.29
C GLN A 324 70.71 41.74 -3.67
N GLU A 325 70.58 43.05 -3.79
CA GLU A 325 69.40 43.80 -3.34
C GLU A 325 68.14 43.36 -4.12
N SER A 326 68.25 43.23 -5.44
CA SER A 326 67.13 42.76 -6.28
C SER A 326 66.70 41.31 -5.98
N GLU A 327 67.64 40.42 -5.66
CA GLU A 327 67.32 39.05 -5.24
C GLU A 327 66.63 39.00 -3.88
N ASN A 328 67.06 39.84 -2.93
CA ASN A 328 66.42 39.95 -1.63
C ASN A 328 65.00 40.50 -1.73
N GLU A 329 64.77 41.48 -2.60
CA GLU A 329 63.43 41.99 -2.91
C GLU A 329 62.54 40.93 -3.53
N ALA A 330 63.04 40.16 -4.50
CA ALA A 330 62.31 39.05 -5.11
C ALA A 330 61.93 37.97 -4.08
N ARG A 331 62.85 37.61 -3.18
CA ARG A 331 62.56 36.66 -2.09
C ARG A 331 61.50 37.19 -1.12
N ALA A 332 61.55 38.48 -0.77
CA ALA A 332 60.54 39.11 0.08
C ALA A 332 59.15 39.14 -0.61
N GLN A 333 59.10 39.35 -1.92
CA GLN A 333 57.86 39.29 -2.69
C GLN A 333 57.28 37.87 -2.74
N ILE A 334 58.12 36.85 -2.98
CA ILE A 334 57.68 35.44 -2.96
C ILE A 334 57.09 35.08 -1.59
N GLN A 335 57.74 35.52 -0.50
CA GLN A 335 57.24 35.27 0.86
C GLN A 335 55.86 35.92 1.07
N ARG A 336 55.70 37.19 0.67
CA ARG A 336 54.40 37.89 0.76
C ARG A 336 53.30 37.19 -0.05
N LEU A 337 53.61 36.76 -1.27
CA LEU A 337 52.65 36.03 -2.11
C LEU A 337 52.28 34.68 -1.50
N SER A 338 53.23 33.97 -0.89
CA SER A 338 52.96 32.72 -0.17
C SER A 338 52.06 32.94 1.04
N ASP A 339 52.28 34.00 1.81
CA ASP A 339 51.46 34.33 2.98
C ASP A 339 50.04 34.72 2.57
N LEU A 340 49.88 35.46 1.47
CA LEU A 340 48.57 35.80 0.89
C LEU A 340 47.82 34.55 0.37
N LEU A 341 48.53 33.63 -0.29
CA LEU A 341 47.94 32.37 -0.74
C LEU A 341 47.42 31.55 0.45
N LYS A 342 48.22 31.44 1.51
CA LYS A 342 47.84 30.74 2.74
C LYS A 342 46.61 31.36 3.39
N GLN A 343 46.55 32.68 3.49
CA GLN A 343 45.36 33.38 4.01
C GLN A 343 44.12 33.14 3.15
N SER A 344 44.27 33.08 1.81
CA SER A 344 43.17 32.75 0.90
C SER A 344 42.68 31.31 1.09
N GLU A 345 43.59 30.34 1.28
CA GLU A 345 43.22 28.95 1.56
C GLU A 345 42.51 28.81 2.91
N GLU A 346 43.01 29.46 3.95
CA GLU A 346 42.38 29.50 5.28
C GLU A 346 40.97 30.13 5.21
N ALA A 347 40.79 31.19 4.43
CA ALA A 347 39.48 31.81 4.20
C ALA A 347 38.50 30.85 3.50
N ARG A 348 38.95 30.12 2.47
CA ARG A 348 38.11 29.11 1.78
C ARG A 348 37.73 27.95 2.70
N GLN A 349 38.64 27.51 3.57
CA GLN A 349 38.35 26.48 4.57
C GLN A 349 37.32 26.96 5.61
N ALA A 350 37.45 28.19 6.10
CA ALA A 350 36.49 28.79 7.01
C ALA A 350 35.09 28.94 6.37
N GLU A 351 35.03 29.32 5.09
CA GLU A 351 33.77 29.41 4.35
C GLU A 351 33.12 28.03 4.15
N SER A 352 33.91 26.99 3.87
CA SER A 352 33.42 25.60 3.79
C SER A 352 32.80 25.12 5.11
N VAL A 353 33.45 25.39 6.24
CA VAL A 353 32.93 25.01 7.56
C VAL A 353 31.65 25.78 7.89
N SER A 354 31.58 27.06 7.52
CA SER A 354 30.37 27.87 7.66
C SER A 354 29.21 27.31 6.83
N TYR A 355 29.48 26.91 5.59
CA TYR A 355 28.50 26.27 4.72
C TYR A 355 27.95 24.97 5.33
N ASP A 356 28.83 24.08 5.81
CA ASP A 356 28.42 22.82 6.44
C ASP A 356 27.57 23.05 7.69
N ASN A 357 27.94 24.03 8.53
CA ASN A 357 27.15 24.42 9.69
C ASN A 357 25.76 24.94 9.31
N ASN A 358 25.65 25.74 8.25
CA ASN A 358 24.36 26.23 7.73
C ASN A 358 23.49 25.08 7.19
N VAL A 359 24.08 24.10 6.52
CA VAL A 359 23.37 22.91 6.04
C VAL A 359 22.83 22.08 7.22
N VAL A 360 23.63 21.89 8.27
CA VAL A 360 23.18 21.19 9.49
C VAL A 360 22.05 21.96 10.19
N ALA A 361 22.15 23.27 10.32
CA ALA A 361 21.12 24.11 10.93
C ALA A 361 19.78 24.04 10.15
N LEU A 362 19.84 24.16 8.81
CA LEU A 362 18.67 24.00 7.94
C LEU A 362 18.05 22.60 8.06
N THR A 363 18.90 21.58 8.13
CA THR A 363 18.46 20.20 8.33
C THR A 363 17.71 20.07 9.66
N GLN A 364 18.25 20.60 10.76
CA GLN A 364 17.58 20.58 12.06
C GLN A 364 16.24 21.34 12.04
N GLN A 365 16.17 22.49 11.37
CA GLN A 365 14.94 23.27 11.24
C GLN A 365 13.84 22.50 10.47
N ILE A 366 14.21 21.81 9.39
CA ILE A 366 13.28 20.96 8.63
C ILE A 366 12.77 19.81 9.50
N HIS A 367 13.63 19.19 10.31
CA HIS A 367 13.22 18.13 11.24
C HIS A 367 12.27 18.67 12.33
N SER A 368 12.60 19.81 12.95
CA SER A 368 11.71 20.42 13.94
C SER A 368 10.35 20.79 13.36
N TYR A 369 10.32 21.32 12.13
CA TYR A 369 9.06 21.64 11.46
C TYR A 369 8.23 20.39 11.15
N ARG A 370 8.89 19.31 10.73
CA ARG A 370 8.24 18.02 10.49
C ARG A 370 7.62 17.47 11.77
N ASP A 371 8.35 17.52 12.89
CA ASP A 371 7.89 17.01 14.17
C ASP A 371 6.75 17.86 14.77
N THR A 372 6.82 19.19 14.64
CA THR A 372 5.72 20.08 15.05
C THR A 372 4.48 19.85 14.20
N LYS A 373 4.62 19.69 12.89
CA LYS A 373 3.49 19.43 11.99
C LYS A 373 2.84 18.07 12.30
N ILE A 374 3.65 17.06 12.64
CA ILE A 374 3.15 15.75 13.10
C ILE A 374 2.37 15.92 14.41
N ALA A 375 2.90 16.68 15.37
CA ALA A 375 2.22 16.95 16.64
C ALA A 375 0.89 17.70 16.46
N GLU A 376 0.85 18.72 15.60
CA GLU A 376 -0.37 19.44 15.22
C GLU A 376 -1.39 18.51 14.54
N ASP A 377 -0.95 17.60 13.67
CA ASP A 377 -1.82 16.62 13.03
C ASP A 377 -2.36 15.58 14.02
N HIS A 378 -1.64 15.29 15.10
CA HIS A 378 -2.13 14.46 16.21
C HIS A 378 -3.11 15.22 17.10
N GLU A 379 -2.85 16.49 17.41
CA GLU A 379 -3.76 17.34 18.19
C GLU A 379 -5.05 17.63 17.42
N ARG A 380 -4.96 17.87 16.11
CA ARG A 380 -6.12 18.05 15.22
C ARG A 380 -6.98 16.79 15.19
N ARG A 381 -6.39 15.60 15.02
CA ARG A 381 -7.12 14.33 15.12
C ARG A 381 -7.80 14.14 16.49
N ALA A 382 -7.13 14.54 17.57
CA ALA A 382 -7.70 14.49 18.92
C ALA A 382 -8.81 15.54 19.17
N LYS A 383 -8.83 16.66 18.44
CA LYS A 383 -9.92 17.64 18.44
C LYS A 383 -11.09 17.17 17.57
N GLU A 384 -10.81 16.64 16.38
CA GLU A 384 -11.80 16.01 15.49
C GLU A 384 -12.55 14.87 16.21
N ASP A 385 -11.85 14.03 17.00
CA ASP A 385 -12.48 12.97 17.80
C ASP A 385 -13.35 13.50 18.96
N ARG A 386 -13.12 14.74 19.43
CA ARG A 386 -13.99 15.44 20.40
C ARG A 386 -15.20 16.11 19.73
N GLU A 387 -15.04 16.56 18.49
CA GLU A 387 -16.07 17.27 17.71
C GLU A 387 -17.04 16.33 16.99
N ARG A 388 -16.67 15.06 16.77
CA ARG A 388 -17.58 13.96 16.33
C ARG A 388 -18.73 13.64 17.29
N GLY A 389 -18.96 14.48 18.29
CA GLY A 389 -20.16 14.48 19.12
C GLY A 389 -21.44 14.95 18.42
N ARG A 390 -21.40 15.57 17.22
CA ARG A 390 -22.56 15.81 16.32
C ARG A 390 -22.13 16.70 15.13
N VAL A 391 -21.77 16.11 13.99
CA VAL A 391 -21.64 16.82 12.70
C VAL A 391 -22.26 15.96 11.60
N SER A 392 -22.97 16.58 10.66
CA SER A 392 -23.58 15.89 9.52
C SER A 392 -22.51 15.27 8.62
N VAL A 393 -22.68 14.01 8.21
CA VAL A 393 -21.81 13.27 7.27
C VAL A 393 -21.44 14.09 6.03
N SER A 394 -22.39 14.91 5.55
CA SER A 394 -22.18 15.81 4.40
C SER A 394 -21.20 16.95 4.67
N GLU A 395 -21.21 17.51 5.88
CA GLU A 395 -20.30 18.59 6.28
C GLU A 395 -18.88 18.06 6.48
N ALA A 396 -18.72 16.88 7.09
CA ALA A 396 -17.43 16.22 7.27
C ALA A 396 -16.77 15.82 5.92
N VAL A 397 -17.54 15.33 4.94
CA VAL A 397 -17.02 15.06 3.58
C VAL A 397 -16.59 16.36 2.88
N ARG A 398 -17.31 17.46 3.10
CA ARG A 398 -16.96 18.77 2.53
C ARG A 398 -15.70 19.36 3.15
N GLU A 399 -15.52 19.18 4.45
CA GLU A 399 -14.31 19.57 5.18
C GLU A 399 -13.09 18.77 4.71
N ASN A 400 -13.20 17.44 4.61
CA ASN A 400 -12.17 16.57 4.05
C ASN A 400 -11.74 17.01 2.63
N ALA A 401 -12.71 17.37 1.78
CA ALA A 401 -12.44 17.88 0.43
C ALA A 401 -11.70 19.23 0.43
N THR A 402 -11.96 20.07 1.44
CA THR A 402 -11.34 21.39 1.59
C THR A 402 -9.90 21.26 2.08
N ILE A 403 -9.67 20.42 3.10
CA ILE A 403 -8.35 20.08 3.63
C ILE A 403 -7.44 19.52 2.53
N VAL A 404 -7.94 18.56 1.73
CA VAL A 404 -7.15 17.98 0.63
C VAL A 404 -6.83 19.01 -0.45
N ARG A 405 -7.76 19.94 -0.75
CA ARG A 405 -7.51 21.05 -1.68
C ARG A 405 -6.43 22.00 -1.18
N GLU A 406 -6.45 22.36 0.10
CA GLU A 406 -5.45 23.23 0.71
C GLU A 406 -4.06 22.59 0.65
N TYR A 407 -3.94 21.31 1.03
CA TYR A 407 -2.67 20.59 0.91
C TYR A 407 -2.20 20.46 -0.54
N THR A 408 -3.10 20.15 -1.47
CA THR A 408 -2.78 20.08 -2.90
C THR A 408 -2.25 21.43 -3.40
N THR A 409 -2.94 22.52 -3.06
CA THR A 409 -2.55 23.89 -3.47
C THR A 409 -1.21 24.29 -2.88
N SER A 410 -0.97 24.00 -1.59
CA SER A 410 0.30 24.29 -0.93
C SER A 410 1.49 23.56 -1.58
N LEU A 411 1.29 22.30 -1.98
CA LEU A 411 2.31 21.51 -2.67
C LEU A 411 2.50 21.93 -4.12
N GLU A 412 1.45 22.35 -4.81
CA GLU A 412 1.57 22.94 -6.15
C GLU A 412 2.39 24.23 -6.11
N ASN A 413 2.17 25.08 -5.10
CA ASN A 413 2.97 26.30 -4.89
C ASN A 413 4.44 25.97 -4.59
N LEU A 414 4.70 24.94 -3.76
CA LEU A 414 6.06 24.48 -3.48
C LEU A 414 6.75 23.93 -4.73
N ILE A 415 6.06 23.08 -5.50
CA ILE A 415 6.58 22.53 -6.76
C ILE A 415 6.86 23.65 -7.76
N ALA A 416 5.98 24.65 -7.87
CA ALA A 416 6.20 25.82 -8.72
C ALA A 416 7.43 26.62 -8.29
N SER A 417 7.57 26.90 -6.99
CA SER A 417 8.75 27.60 -6.44
C SER A 417 10.05 26.84 -6.70
N LEU A 418 10.03 25.50 -6.58
CA LEU A 418 11.18 24.66 -6.91
C LEU A 418 11.49 24.67 -8.41
N GLN A 419 10.48 24.71 -9.27
CA GLN A 419 10.66 24.84 -10.72
C GLN A 419 11.27 26.19 -11.08
N ASP A 420 10.81 27.28 -10.48
CA ASP A 420 11.34 28.63 -10.70
C ASP A 420 12.80 28.73 -10.23
N ARG A 421 13.12 28.17 -9.07
CA ARG A 421 14.50 28.14 -8.56
C ARG A 421 15.42 27.28 -9.42
N LEU A 422 14.97 26.11 -9.87
CA LEU A 422 15.72 25.26 -10.79
C LEU A 422 16.00 26.00 -12.11
N ARG A 423 15.01 26.77 -12.59
CA ARG A 423 15.14 27.59 -13.79
C ARG A 423 16.14 28.72 -13.59
N ALA A 424 16.04 29.48 -12.50
CA ALA A 424 16.97 30.56 -12.17
C ALA A 424 18.43 30.07 -12.11
N ILE A 425 18.68 28.96 -11.39
CA ILE A 425 20.02 28.35 -11.32
C ILE A 425 20.51 27.93 -12.70
N SER A 426 19.64 27.33 -13.53
CA SER A 426 20.04 26.95 -14.90
C SER A 426 20.38 28.15 -15.79
N GLU A 427 19.67 29.27 -15.63
CA GLU A 427 19.91 30.51 -16.36
C GLU A 427 21.23 31.17 -15.90
N GLU A 428 21.49 31.22 -14.59
CA GLU A 428 22.76 31.72 -14.01
C GLU A 428 23.97 30.88 -14.47
N TYR A 429 23.87 29.55 -14.39
CA TYR A 429 24.95 28.67 -14.86
C TYR A 429 25.14 28.74 -16.37
N SER A 430 24.05 28.87 -17.14
CA SER A 430 24.16 29.07 -18.59
C SER A 430 24.86 30.39 -18.91
N TYR A 431 24.54 31.47 -18.18
CA TYR A 431 25.19 32.76 -18.34
C TYR A 431 26.70 32.65 -18.04
N TYR A 432 27.06 32.06 -16.90
CA TYR A 432 28.47 31.82 -16.53
C TYR A 432 29.23 31.01 -17.59
N LEU A 433 28.63 29.93 -18.11
CA LEU A 433 29.25 29.14 -19.17
C LEU A 433 29.42 29.93 -20.46
N THR A 434 28.44 30.77 -20.83
CA THR A 434 28.56 31.61 -22.03
C THR A 434 29.65 32.66 -21.89
N GLU A 435 29.76 33.30 -20.72
CA GLU A 435 30.79 34.30 -20.42
C GLU A 435 32.19 33.65 -20.42
N ALA A 436 32.35 32.52 -19.73
CA ALA A 436 33.60 31.76 -19.74
C ALA A 436 33.98 31.25 -21.15
N GLN A 437 32.99 30.90 -21.98
CA GLN A 437 33.22 30.51 -23.36
C GLN A 437 33.64 31.70 -24.23
N THR A 438 33.06 32.88 -24.03
CA THR A 438 33.46 34.10 -24.74
C THR A 438 34.87 34.52 -24.38
N ASP A 439 35.25 34.43 -23.10
CA ASP A 439 36.60 34.77 -22.62
C ASP A 439 37.64 33.83 -23.23
N VAL A 440 37.40 32.51 -23.19
CA VAL A 440 38.29 31.53 -23.81
C VAL A 440 38.39 31.72 -25.33
N SER A 441 37.29 32.13 -25.98
CA SER A 441 37.30 32.43 -27.42
C SER A 441 38.11 33.70 -27.73
N HIS A 442 38.02 34.71 -26.85
CA HIS A 442 38.77 35.95 -26.97
C HIS A 442 40.27 35.72 -26.76
N GLU A 443 40.67 35.00 -25.69
CA GLU A 443 42.07 34.61 -25.44
C GLU A 443 42.64 33.81 -26.61
N ARG A 444 41.87 32.85 -27.15
CA ARG A 444 42.25 32.08 -28.34
C ARG A 444 42.49 32.98 -29.55
N GLN A 445 41.64 33.98 -29.76
CA GLN A 445 41.79 34.92 -30.87
C GLN A 445 43.08 35.73 -30.74
N ILE A 446 43.37 36.29 -29.55
CA ILE A 446 44.61 37.04 -29.30
C ILE A 446 45.84 36.18 -29.55
N LEU A 447 45.84 34.93 -29.07
CA LEU A 447 46.95 34.00 -29.30
C LEU A 447 47.10 33.61 -30.78
N ALA A 448 45.99 33.53 -31.53
CA ALA A 448 46.03 33.25 -32.96
C ALA A 448 46.61 34.44 -33.75
N GLU A 449 46.27 35.67 -33.37
CA GLU A 449 46.87 36.89 -33.93
C GLU A 449 48.38 36.93 -33.64
N HIS A 450 48.79 36.67 -32.39
CA HIS A 450 50.21 36.62 -32.01
C HIS A 450 51.00 35.51 -32.74
N GLU A 451 50.37 34.37 -33.03
CA GLU A 451 50.98 33.29 -33.81
C GLU A 451 51.21 33.69 -35.27
N GLU A 452 50.28 34.44 -35.87
CA GLU A 452 50.43 34.98 -37.22
C GLU A 452 51.51 36.07 -37.27
N ASP A 453 51.53 37.01 -36.32
CA ASP A 453 52.60 38.02 -36.18
C ASP A 453 53.97 37.34 -36.02
N SER A 454 54.05 36.32 -35.17
CA SER A 454 55.27 35.53 -34.99
C SER A 454 55.72 34.84 -36.28
N LYS A 455 54.78 34.40 -37.12
CA LYS A 455 55.05 33.77 -38.41
C LYS A 455 55.56 34.79 -39.43
N GLU A 456 54.99 36.00 -39.47
CA GLU A 456 55.49 37.11 -40.28
C GLU A 456 56.92 37.50 -39.88
N ILE A 457 57.19 37.66 -38.58
CA ILE A 457 58.52 37.96 -38.05
C ILE A 457 59.54 36.88 -38.43
N ARG A 458 59.17 35.59 -38.31
CA ARG A 458 60.03 34.47 -38.74
C ARG A 458 60.32 34.53 -40.23
N GLN A 459 59.32 34.84 -41.06
CA GLN A 459 59.48 34.94 -42.49
C GLN A 459 60.40 36.11 -42.86
N ALA A 460 60.27 37.25 -42.17
CA ALA A 460 61.17 38.39 -42.32
C ALA A 460 62.62 38.00 -41.99
N PHE A 461 62.89 37.42 -40.80
CA PHE A 461 64.24 36.99 -40.42
C PHE A 461 64.86 35.98 -41.39
N ARG A 462 64.09 34.96 -41.83
CA ARG A 462 64.57 33.97 -42.81
C ARG A 462 64.85 34.62 -44.17
N SER A 463 63.99 35.53 -44.63
CA SER A 463 64.18 36.21 -45.91
C SER A 463 65.39 37.15 -45.90
N SER A 464 65.59 37.91 -44.81
CA SER A 464 66.77 38.75 -44.59
C SER A 464 68.05 37.93 -44.46
N SER A 465 68.02 36.80 -43.73
CA SER A 465 69.15 35.87 -43.62
C SER A 465 69.55 35.34 -45.00
N ILE A 466 68.60 34.85 -45.80
CA ILE A 466 68.85 34.36 -47.17
C ILE A 466 69.37 35.47 -48.10
N ALA A 467 68.83 36.69 -47.99
CA ALA A 467 69.30 37.83 -48.78
C ALA A 467 70.76 38.19 -48.46
N LEU A 468 71.11 38.25 -47.17
CA LEU A 468 72.49 38.49 -46.73
C LEU A 468 73.43 37.35 -47.14
N GLN A 469 72.99 36.09 -47.00
CA GLN A 469 73.75 34.93 -47.49
C GLN A 469 74.05 35.04 -48.99
N LYS A 470 73.09 35.48 -49.82
CA LYS A 470 73.28 35.67 -51.27
C LYS A 470 74.25 36.82 -51.60
N ILE A 471 74.17 37.94 -50.86
CA ILE A 471 75.02 39.13 -51.11
C ILE A 471 76.47 38.87 -50.68
N TYR A 472 76.67 38.24 -49.52
CA TYR A 472 77.99 37.98 -48.94
C TYR A 472 78.52 36.57 -49.26
N TRP A 473 77.94 35.91 -50.26
CA TRP A 473 78.34 34.56 -50.67
C TRP A 473 79.78 34.57 -51.20
N GLY A 474 80.73 34.06 -50.41
CA GLY A 474 82.16 34.02 -50.74
C GLY A 474 83.01 35.10 -50.08
N SER A 475 82.41 36.07 -49.38
CA SER A 475 83.11 37.07 -48.57
C SER A 475 83.47 36.48 -47.21
N ARG A 476 84.76 36.46 -46.82
CA ARG A 476 85.23 36.02 -45.48
C ARG A 476 85.06 37.11 -44.40
N GLU A 477 84.05 37.97 -44.51
CA GLU A 477 83.80 38.99 -43.49
C GLU A 477 83.16 38.35 -42.26
N PRO A 478 83.86 38.35 -41.10
CA PRO A 478 83.38 37.68 -39.89
C PRO A 478 82.12 38.35 -39.31
N GLU A 479 81.99 39.68 -39.48
CA GLU A 479 80.84 40.44 -38.99
C GLU A 479 79.53 40.07 -39.71
N ALA A 480 79.57 39.91 -41.05
CA ALA A 480 78.41 39.49 -41.84
C ALA A 480 77.96 38.06 -41.47
N GLN A 481 78.91 37.16 -41.21
CA GLN A 481 78.60 35.79 -40.76
C GLN A 481 77.95 35.78 -39.37
N GLN A 482 78.42 36.63 -38.45
CA GLN A 482 77.82 36.77 -37.12
C GLN A 482 76.37 37.29 -37.20
N ILE A 483 76.08 38.26 -38.07
CA ILE A 483 74.72 38.79 -38.26
C ILE A 483 73.78 37.71 -38.82
N ILE A 484 74.23 36.92 -39.80
CA ILE A 484 73.45 35.81 -40.37
C ILE A 484 73.14 34.76 -39.28
N GLN A 485 74.12 34.37 -38.47
CA GLN A 485 73.92 33.44 -37.35
C GLN A 485 72.93 33.98 -36.32
N ASN A 486 73.00 35.29 -36.00
CA ASN A 486 72.06 35.93 -35.09
C ASN A 486 70.63 35.94 -35.64
N LEU A 487 70.44 36.17 -36.95
CA LEU A 487 69.13 36.14 -37.61
C LEU A 487 68.54 34.72 -37.64
N ASP A 488 69.36 33.70 -37.90
CA ASP A 488 68.93 32.29 -37.88
C ASP A 488 68.58 31.83 -36.46
N ALA A 489 69.36 32.26 -35.45
CA ALA A 489 69.07 32.01 -34.04
C ALA A 489 67.77 32.72 -33.59
N ALA A 490 67.55 33.96 -34.02
CA ALA A 490 66.31 34.69 -33.76
C ALA A 490 65.08 34.02 -34.40
N ALA A 491 65.21 33.55 -35.65
CA ALA A 491 64.16 32.79 -36.31
C ALA A 491 63.85 31.46 -35.61
N SER A 492 64.87 30.75 -35.11
CA SER A 492 64.71 29.51 -34.33
C SER A 492 64.04 29.76 -32.98
N ASN A 493 64.41 30.84 -32.28
CA ASN A 493 63.79 31.19 -31.00
C ASN A 493 62.32 31.63 -31.17
N ALA A 494 62.00 32.37 -32.23
CA ALA A 494 60.62 32.69 -32.58
C ALA A 494 59.78 31.45 -32.94
N GLU A 495 60.41 30.38 -33.47
CA GLU A 495 59.73 29.11 -33.76
C GLU A 495 59.42 28.31 -32.48
N LYS A 496 60.31 28.35 -31.48
CA LYS A 496 60.05 27.77 -30.15
C LYS A 496 58.91 28.51 -29.43
N SER A 497 58.92 29.84 -29.47
CA SER A 497 57.83 30.68 -28.92
C SER A 497 56.48 30.34 -29.57
N SER A 498 56.46 30.21 -30.89
CA SER A 498 55.29 29.82 -31.66
C SER A 498 54.78 28.41 -31.37
N ALA A 499 55.68 27.44 -31.16
CA ALA A 499 55.28 26.11 -30.71
C ALA A 499 54.56 26.14 -29.34
N ALA A 500 55.03 26.98 -28.41
CA ALA A 500 54.36 27.17 -27.12
C ALA A 500 52.97 27.81 -27.27
N VAL A 501 52.83 28.82 -28.13
CA VAL A 501 51.54 29.46 -28.44
C VAL A 501 50.55 28.46 -29.06
N ARG A 502 50.99 27.62 -30.00
CA ARG A 502 50.13 26.56 -30.57
C ARG A 502 49.65 25.55 -29.54
N VAL A 503 50.50 25.19 -28.57
CA VAL A 503 50.08 24.32 -27.45
C VAL A 503 49.03 25.01 -26.59
N ALA A 504 49.19 26.30 -26.29
CA ALA A 504 48.20 27.07 -25.54
C ALA A 504 46.86 27.16 -26.28
N ILE A 505 46.87 27.40 -27.59
CA ILE A 505 45.66 27.38 -28.43
C ILE A 505 44.98 26.00 -28.38
N ALA A 506 45.74 24.92 -28.47
CA ALA A 506 45.19 23.56 -28.38
C ALA A 506 44.56 23.26 -27.01
N MET A 507 45.15 23.79 -25.93
CA MET A 507 44.56 23.70 -24.58
C MET A 507 43.25 24.49 -24.48
N LEU A 508 43.18 25.70 -25.06
CA LEU A 508 41.96 26.50 -25.11
C LEU A 508 40.87 25.83 -25.96
N ASP A 509 41.22 25.23 -27.09
CA ASP A 509 40.28 24.47 -27.92
C ASP A 509 39.76 23.23 -27.17
N SER A 510 40.59 22.57 -26.37
CA SER A 510 40.16 21.48 -25.48
C SER A 510 39.19 22.01 -24.42
N LYS A 511 39.51 23.12 -23.77
CA LYS A 511 38.64 23.77 -22.76
C LYS A 511 37.28 24.18 -23.37
N ALA A 512 37.28 24.73 -24.58
CA ALA A 512 36.05 25.07 -25.31
C ALA A 512 35.14 23.85 -25.56
N ARG A 513 35.72 22.68 -25.88
CA ARG A 513 34.94 21.43 -26.01
C ARG A 513 34.32 21.02 -24.68
N THR A 514 35.05 21.14 -23.57
CA THR A 514 34.52 20.78 -22.24
C THR A 514 33.32 21.63 -21.82
N PHE A 515 33.26 22.91 -22.22
CA PHE A 515 32.09 23.75 -22.01
C PHE A 515 30.87 23.25 -22.80
N GLY A 516 31.07 22.80 -24.04
CA GLY A 516 30.02 22.20 -24.86
C GLY A 516 29.45 20.92 -24.23
N ASP A 517 30.31 20.08 -23.66
CA ASP A 517 29.89 18.86 -22.96
C ASP A 517 29.17 19.17 -21.64
N HIS A 518 29.66 20.15 -20.86
CA HIS A 518 28.98 20.64 -19.66
C HIS A 518 27.58 21.19 -19.96
N LYS A 519 27.43 21.94 -21.06
CA LYS A 519 26.13 22.46 -21.49
C LYS A 519 25.14 21.34 -21.82
N LYS A 520 25.56 20.34 -22.59
CA LYS A 520 24.72 19.15 -22.89
C LYS A 520 24.34 18.39 -21.63
N TRP A 521 25.29 18.22 -20.71
CA TRP A 521 25.04 17.56 -19.44
C TRP A 521 24.00 18.31 -18.60
N MET A 522 24.10 19.64 -18.51
CA MET A 522 23.09 20.46 -17.81
C MET A 522 21.71 20.37 -18.45
N GLU A 523 21.61 20.44 -19.79
CA GLU A 523 20.34 20.31 -20.50
C GLU A 523 19.67 18.95 -20.20
N GLN A 524 20.46 17.87 -20.20
CA GLN A 524 19.99 16.55 -19.85
C GLN A 524 19.59 16.45 -18.38
N HIS A 525 20.39 16.99 -17.46
CA HIS A 525 20.11 17.00 -16.03
C HIS A 525 18.83 17.79 -15.72
N GLN A 526 18.63 18.96 -16.35
CA GLN A 526 17.42 19.76 -16.23
C GLN A 526 16.19 19.05 -16.78
N LYS A 527 16.33 18.28 -17.87
CA LYS A 527 15.25 17.44 -18.40
C LYS A 527 14.84 16.37 -17.38
N ILE A 528 15.79 15.65 -16.80
CA ILE A 528 15.54 14.62 -15.78
C ILE A 528 14.88 15.23 -14.54
N MET A 529 15.38 16.37 -14.05
CA MET A 529 14.80 17.06 -12.89
C MET A 529 13.36 17.52 -13.14
N ARG A 530 13.06 17.98 -14.37
CA ARG A 530 11.67 18.29 -14.76
C ARG A 530 10.80 17.03 -14.76
N GLU A 531 11.26 15.93 -15.35
CA GLU A 531 10.51 14.66 -15.37
C GLU A 531 10.23 14.14 -13.94
N LEU A 532 11.21 14.23 -13.04
CA LEU A 532 11.05 13.88 -11.62
C LEU A 532 10.01 14.74 -10.92
N LEU A 533 10.03 16.07 -11.12
CA LEU A 533 9.04 16.97 -10.53
C LEU A 533 7.62 16.68 -11.05
N HIS A 534 7.47 16.33 -12.33
CA HIS A 534 6.18 15.90 -12.88
C HIS A 534 5.71 14.57 -12.27
N SER A 535 6.60 13.57 -12.17
CA SER A 535 6.30 12.28 -11.55
C SER A 535 5.88 12.43 -10.08
N LEU A 536 6.58 13.30 -9.33
CA LEU A 536 6.26 13.62 -7.94
C LEU A 536 4.87 14.26 -7.82
N ARG A 537 4.52 15.17 -8.74
CA ARG A 537 3.19 15.80 -8.79
C ARG A 537 2.10 14.76 -9.01
N ASP A 538 2.29 13.84 -9.96
CA ASP A 538 1.33 12.78 -10.28
C ASP A 538 1.19 11.75 -9.15
N LEU A 539 2.28 11.43 -8.46
CA LEU A 539 2.27 10.54 -7.31
C LEU A 539 1.52 11.17 -6.13
N ASN A 540 1.82 12.44 -5.82
CA ASN A 540 1.15 13.18 -4.75
C ASN A 540 -0.35 13.33 -5.03
N ARG A 541 -0.73 13.66 -6.27
CA ARG A 541 -2.15 13.73 -6.66
C ARG A 541 -2.88 12.40 -6.40
N ARG A 542 -2.30 11.28 -6.86
CA ARG A 542 -2.84 9.92 -6.61
C ARG A 542 -2.86 9.54 -5.13
N ALA A 543 -1.92 10.02 -4.33
CA ALA A 543 -1.90 9.79 -2.89
C ALA A 543 -3.01 10.56 -2.18
N PHE A 544 -3.20 11.83 -2.52
CA PHE A 544 -4.27 12.68 -1.98
C PHE A 544 -5.66 12.19 -2.38
N ASP A 545 -5.86 11.77 -3.63
CA ASP A 545 -7.13 11.21 -4.09
C ASP A 545 -7.48 9.93 -3.31
N ARG A 546 -6.49 9.07 -3.05
CA ARG A 546 -6.66 7.86 -2.22
C ARG A 546 -6.94 8.19 -0.76
N GLN A 547 -6.22 9.15 -0.19
CA GLN A 547 -6.42 9.57 1.19
C GLN A 547 -7.82 10.19 1.37
N ARG A 548 -8.26 10.99 0.41
CA ARG A 548 -9.62 11.53 0.36
C ARG A 548 -10.67 10.41 0.32
N ALA A 549 -10.52 9.45 -0.58
CA ALA A 549 -11.45 8.31 -0.68
C ALA A 549 -11.53 7.52 0.64
N LEU A 550 -10.40 7.30 1.33
CA LEU A 550 -10.37 6.64 2.65
C LEU A 550 -11.02 7.46 3.76
N MET A 551 -10.85 8.80 3.73
CA MET A 551 -11.51 9.69 4.69
C MET A 551 -13.03 9.70 4.47
N ASP A 552 -13.47 9.78 3.22
CA ASP A 552 -14.89 9.74 2.85
C ASP A 552 -15.53 8.38 3.20
N GLU A 553 -14.83 7.26 2.99
CA GLU A 553 -15.29 5.92 3.38
C GLU A 553 -15.42 5.76 4.90
N LYS A 554 -14.51 6.34 5.69
CA LYS A 554 -14.59 6.33 7.16
C LYS A 554 -15.76 7.16 7.67
N VAL A 555 -16.01 8.32 7.07
CA VAL A 555 -17.14 9.19 7.42
C VAL A 555 -18.48 8.55 7.01
N SER A 556 -18.52 7.73 5.95
CA SER A 556 -19.73 7.00 5.53
C SER A 556 -20.03 5.75 6.38
N LYS A 557 -19.04 5.22 7.12
CA LYS A 557 -19.18 4.03 7.99
C LYS A 557 -19.43 4.39 9.46
N ALA A 558 -19.17 5.64 9.85
CA ALA A 558 -19.47 6.21 11.17
C ALA A 558 -20.87 6.82 11.17
#